data_AF-A0AA36MQ53-F1
#
_entry.id   AF-A0AA36MQ53-F1
#
_cell.length_a   1.000
_cell.length_b   1.000
_cell.length_c   1.000
_cell.angle_alpha   90.00
_cell.angle_beta   90.00
_cell.angle_gamma   90.00
#
_symmetry.space_group_name_H-M   'P 1'
#
loop_
_entity.id
_entity.type
_entity.pdbx_description
1 polymer ?
#
loop_
_entity_poly.entity_id
_entity_poly.type
_entity_poly.pdbx_seq_one_letter_code
_entity_poly.pdbx_strand_id
1 'polypeptide(L)'
;MVHTMESPQEAFERLRQALNVLKENHYDPWNWHEYLGDEPIDVLDEDEEEEDAEMMALKPKARKNIDRLKSHLLTVVQELNRAGHAADLAYYYMSVQPELMKDCVVIMGSAGDIDEDLLLESGDGSPEKVMAALQGKLDLANERISQLTTEVNDLRHRLIETNCESEDRLRNWSRCKMQAEEAIQRLDKQTRTLHGVLEREAELQADYDDLFARHVRASKMMIYKARQGMRDRLFLQNKKENLFYSFQGFIYIVQQEKEERIRREQEEMRDSVEFALRNEVRFLLGENFRHGDALRRLTLESGRLKTERRALARRILYRQRPYETLEYLLWVWELWQPQRPVLRLEKSLERNQATLEAVNQQLTWSSRQMVPLMNFMDQLRMEVVREQMEGDLVRRELVAASARQFAALTEQLRLQRAQELEILQRLRDLENEAKDERIAVLEREIAEDKHIHALKGMIVDLECNLRRALDRRKTRSFVVPGNGPKCVSCGRETTIRAWKLPPDLTRSASEAPSQVDFSLDRSPLALPKPERTPRLSCSDVSRMLLLQSCTGRAEAASLQCPKGRRIE
;
A
#
# COMPACT_ATOMS: atom_id res chain seq x y z
N MET A 1 -87.43 56.84 50.41
CA MET A 1 -86.88 55.51 50.09
C MET A 1 -86.04 55.09 51.28
N VAL A 2 -86.52 54.11 52.05
CA VAL A 2 -85.72 53.50 53.11
C VAL A 2 -84.62 52.71 52.41
N HIS A 3 -83.40 53.27 52.34
CA HIS A 3 -82.25 52.42 52.07
C HIS A 3 -82.15 51.50 53.28
N THR A 4 -82.46 50.22 53.07
CA THR A 4 -82.13 49.16 54.01
C THR A 4 -80.63 49.28 54.28
N MET A 5 -80.27 49.82 55.45
CA MET A 5 -78.88 49.83 55.88
C MET A 5 -78.47 48.38 56.06
N GLU A 6 -77.54 47.95 55.22
CA GLU A 6 -76.91 46.64 55.27
C GLU A 6 -76.29 46.42 56.66
N SER A 7 -76.47 45.22 57.21
CA SER A 7 -75.88 44.88 58.51
C SER A 7 -74.38 44.58 58.40
N PRO A 8 -73.59 44.72 59.49
CA PRO A 8 -72.18 44.34 59.49
C PRO A 8 -71.95 42.89 59.04
N GLN A 9 -72.84 41.97 59.44
CA GLN A 9 -72.76 40.56 59.06
C GLN A 9 -72.99 40.36 57.56
N GLU A 10 -73.95 41.09 56.96
CA GLU A 10 -74.20 41.05 55.51
C GLU A 10 -73.01 41.63 54.71
N ALA A 11 -72.36 42.68 55.21
CA ALA A 11 -71.19 43.27 54.56
C ALA A 11 -69.99 42.29 54.54
N PHE A 12 -69.77 41.58 55.66
CA PHE A 12 -68.72 40.57 55.76
C PHE A 12 -69.02 39.30 54.94
N GLU A 13 -70.28 38.90 54.85
CA GLU A 13 -70.72 37.80 53.98
C GLU A 13 -70.51 38.16 52.49
N ARG A 14 -70.81 39.40 52.09
CA ARG A 14 -70.50 39.87 50.72
C ARG A 14 -69.01 39.91 50.43
N LEU A 15 -68.19 40.34 51.40
CA LEU A 15 -66.74 40.31 51.26
C LEU A 15 -66.25 38.87 51.07
N ARG A 16 -66.73 37.93 51.88
CA ARG A 16 -66.42 36.50 51.73
C ARG A 16 -66.82 35.95 50.37
N GLN A 17 -68.03 36.26 49.90
CA GLN A 17 -68.50 35.83 48.58
C GLN A 17 -67.63 36.39 47.45
N ALA A 18 -67.27 37.68 47.50
CA ALA A 18 -66.39 38.29 46.53
C ALA A 18 -64.99 37.64 46.52
N LEU A 19 -64.44 37.32 47.69
CA LEU A 19 -63.15 36.64 47.82
C LEU A 19 -63.20 35.18 47.34
N ASN A 20 -64.30 34.46 47.59
CA ASN A 20 -64.49 33.10 47.09
C ASN A 20 -64.60 33.06 45.56
N VAL A 21 -65.30 34.01 44.95
CA VAL A 21 -65.38 34.14 43.48
C VAL A 21 -63.98 34.36 42.89
N LEU A 22 -63.14 35.18 43.53
CA LEU A 22 -61.74 35.35 43.11
C LEU A 22 -60.93 34.06 43.28
N LYS A 23 -61.10 33.36 44.40
CA LYS A 23 -60.36 32.13 44.71
C LYS A 23 -60.73 30.98 43.77
N GLU A 24 -62.01 30.77 43.50
CA GLU A 24 -62.48 29.64 42.69
C GLU A 24 -62.27 29.87 41.19
N ASN A 25 -62.44 31.11 40.70
CA ASN A 25 -62.43 31.38 39.26
C ASN A 25 -61.11 31.94 38.73
N HIS A 26 -60.26 32.51 39.59
CA HIS A 26 -59.11 33.32 39.13
C HIS A 26 -57.78 33.00 39.81
N TYR A 27 -57.75 32.20 40.87
CA TYR A 27 -56.54 31.93 41.67
C TYR A 27 -55.64 30.82 41.13
N ASP A 28 -56.17 29.86 40.37
CA ASP A 28 -55.36 28.73 39.87
C ASP A 28 -54.36 29.21 38.79
N PRO A 29 -53.05 29.20 39.07
CA PRO A 29 -52.03 29.62 38.09
C PRO A 29 -51.96 28.69 36.88
N TRP A 30 -52.47 27.45 37.00
CA TRP A 30 -52.45 26.47 35.91
C TRP A 30 -53.41 26.82 34.77
N ASN A 31 -54.50 27.52 35.06
CA ASN A 31 -55.42 28.06 34.05
C ASN A 31 -54.82 29.20 33.23
N TRP A 32 -53.67 29.76 33.66
CA TRP A 32 -53.04 30.89 32.98
C TRP A 32 -52.07 30.43 31.89
N HIS A 33 -51.60 29.18 31.94
CA HIS A 33 -50.74 28.59 30.92
C HIS A 33 -51.47 28.38 29.58
N GLU A 34 -52.80 28.25 29.57
CA GLU A 34 -53.62 28.16 28.35
C GLU A 34 -53.51 29.43 27.47
N TYR A 35 -53.17 30.59 28.05
CA TYR A 35 -53.00 31.83 27.31
C TYR A 35 -51.56 32.07 26.82
N LEU A 36 -50.60 31.27 27.29
CA LEU A 36 -49.16 31.38 27.00
C LEU A 36 -48.66 30.28 26.07
N GLY A 37 -49.51 29.32 25.71
CA GLY A 37 -49.20 28.33 24.69
C GLY A 37 -49.09 28.99 23.32
N ASP A 38 -47.88 28.97 22.76
CA ASP A 38 -47.64 29.09 21.32
C ASP A 38 -48.07 27.78 20.63
N GLU A 39 -49.33 27.37 20.80
CA GLU A 39 -49.86 26.39 19.86
C GLU A 39 -49.96 27.09 18.51
N PRO A 40 -49.22 26.64 17.48
CA PRO A 40 -49.43 27.14 16.15
C PRO A 40 -50.88 26.83 15.80
N ILE A 41 -51.65 27.86 15.48
CA ILE A 41 -52.91 27.70 14.75
C ILE A 41 -52.52 27.33 13.31
N ASP A 42 -51.81 26.21 13.16
CA ASP A 42 -51.43 25.59 11.90
C ASP A 42 -51.79 24.11 12.02
N VAL A 43 -53.08 23.86 12.15
CA VAL A 43 -53.70 22.72 11.45
C VAL A 43 -54.87 23.33 10.68
N LEU A 44 -54.54 24.14 9.69
CA LEU A 44 -55.34 24.14 8.48
C LEU A 44 -54.85 22.93 7.71
N ASP A 45 -55.56 21.82 7.87
CA ASP A 45 -55.56 20.76 6.86
C ASP A 45 -55.76 21.46 5.50
N GLU A 46 -54.82 21.30 4.58
CA GLU A 46 -54.81 21.92 3.25
C GLU A 46 -55.92 21.39 2.31
N ASP A 47 -56.99 20.81 2.87
CA ASP A 47 -58.09 20.18 2.15
C ASP A 47 -59.45 20.78 2.57
N GLU A 48 -59.66 22.09 2.38
CA GLU A 48 -61.02 22.65 2.32
C GLU A 48 -61.23 23.42 1.01
N GLU A 49 -61.89 22.73 0.08
CA GLU A 49 -62.45 23.23 -1.16
C GLU A 49 -63.31 24.48 -0.92
N GLU A 50 -63.10 25.50 -1.77
CA GLU A 50 -63.95 26.69 -2.02
C GLU A 50 -65.20 26.86 -1.11
N GLU A 51 -65.02 27.19 0.17
CA GLU A 51 -66.11 27.74 0.97
C GLU A 51 -66.33 29.23 0.63
N ASP A 52 -67.57 29.57 0.27
CA ASP A 52 -68.05 30.92 -0.04
C ASP A 52 -67.47 32.00 0.89
N ALA A 53 -66.84 33.01 0.31
CA ALA A 53 -66.22 34.12 1.04
C ALA A 53 -67.20 34.88 1.98
N GLU A 54 -68.50 34.81 1.72
CA GLU A 54 -69.55 35.38 2.58
C GLU A 54 -69.83 34.53 3.83
N MET A 55 -69.70 33.20 3.76
CA MET A 55 -69.82 32.29 4.91
C MET A 55 -68.61 32.38 5.85
N MET A 56 -67.42 32.58 5.30
CA MET A 56 -66.19 32.86 6.06
C MET A 56 -66.26 34.15 6.90
N ALA A 57 -67.02 35.16 6.44
CA ALA A 57 -67.19 36.43 7.17
C ALA A 57 -68.11 36.33 8.40
N LEU A 58 -68.96 35.29 8.46
CA LEU A 58 -69.89 35.02 9.55
C LEU A 58 -69.32 34.05 10.60
N LYS A 59 -68.23 33.32 10.29
CA LYS A 59 -67.52 32.48 11.27
C LYS A 59 -66.93 33.39 12.37
N PRO A 60 -67.22 33.14 13.67
CA PRO A 60 -66.67 33.93 14.75
C PRO A 60 -65.14 33.91 14.68
N LYS A 61 -64.51 35.07 14.42
CA LYS A 61 -63.05 35.15 14.41
C LYS A 61 -62.53 34.71 15.77
N ALA A 62 -61.71 33.64 15.78
CA ALA A 62 -61.03 33.20 16.98
C ALA A 62 -60.20 34.36 17.53
N ARG A 63 -60.57 34.86 18.71
CA ARG A 63 -59.80 35.91 19.39
C ARG A 63 -58.41 35.39 19.68
N LYS A 64 -57.39 36.20 19.39
CA LYS A 64 -55.99 35.87 19.70
C LYS A 64 -55.85 35.59 21.19
N ASN A 65 -54.92 34.71 21.58
CA ASN A 65 -54.68 34.35 22.99
C ASN A 65 -54.43 35.59 23.87
N ILE A 66 -53.74 36.61 23.32
CA ILE A 66 -53.53 37.91 23.96
C ILE A 66 -54.85 38.66 24.23
N ASP A 67 -55.82 38.63 23.31
CA ASP A 67 -57.11 39.31 23.50
C ASP A 67 -57.99 38.59 24.52
N ARG A 68 -57.90 37.25 24.57
CA ARG A 68 -58.55 36.44 25.61
C ARG A 68 -57.96 36.73 26.98
N LEU A 69 -56.63 36.74 27.10
CA LEU A 69 -55.91 37.11 28.33
C LEU A 69 -56.29 38.52 28.79
N LYS A 70 -56.31 39.49 27.87
CA LYS A 70 -56.71 40.86 28.17
C LYS A 70 -58.14 40.93 28.71
N SER A 71 -59.08 40.19 28.11
CA SER A 71 -60.46 40.14 28.60
C SER A 71 -60.57 39.49 29.98
N HIS A 72 -59.81 38.41 30.24
CA HIS A 72 -59.78 37.75 31.53
C HIS A 72 -59.19 38.64 32.62
N LEU A 73 -58.07 39.33 32.35
CA LEU A 73 -57.46 40.29 33.27
C LEU A 73 -58.40 41.46 33.60
N LEU A 74 -59.16 41.95 32.62
CA LEU A 74 -60.18 42.98 32.87
C LEU A 74 -61.29 42.48 33.79
N THR A 75 -61.72 41.23 33.65
CA THR A 75 -62.68 40.59 34.56
C THR A 75 -62.09 40.46 35.97
N VAL A 76 -60.84 39.98 36.10
CA VAL A 76 -60.15 39.85 37.40
C VAL A 76 -60.06 41.21 38.11
N VAL A 77 -59.69 42.27 37.38
CA VAL A 77 -59.63 43.63 37.94
C VAL A 77 -61.01 44.12 38.40
N GLN A 78 -62.08 43.80 37.66
CA GLN A 78 -63.44 44.14 38.07
C GLN A 78 -63.86 43.41 39.35
N GLU A 79 -63.55 42.12 39.47
CA GLU A 79 -63.85 41.35 40.69
C GLU A 79 -62.98 41.81 41.87
N LEU A 80 -61.71 42.17 41.65
CA LEU A 80 -60.84 42.77 42.68
C LEU A 80 -61.40 44.10 43.18
N ASN A 81 -61.91 44.95 42.29
CA ASN A 81 -62.54 46.20 42.69
C ASN A 81 -63.82 45.97 43.51
N ARG A 82 -64.61 44.93 43.16
CA ARG A 82 -65.80 44.55 43.94
C ARG A 82 -65.41 44.04 45.34
N ALA A 83 -64.38 43.20 45.43
CA ALA A 83 -63.86 42.74 46.71
C ALA A 83 -63.29 43.90 47.54
N GLY A 84 -62.58 44.84 46.90
CA GLY A 84 -62.07 46.06 47.53
C GLY A 84 -63.19 46.93 48.12
N HIS A 85 -64.26 47.17 47.36
CA HIS A 85 -65.42 47.92 47.88
C HIS A 85 -66.14 47.19 49.03
N ALA A 86 -66.25 45.85 48.96
CA ALA A 86 -66.79 45.07 50.07
C ALA A 86 -65.87 45.13 51.30
N ALA A 87 -64.55 45.18 51.10
CA ALA A 87 -63.56 45.31 52.17
C ALA A 87 -63.63 46.69 52.83
N ASP A 88 -63.69 47.77 52.05
CA ASP A 88 -63.85 49.13 52.58
C ASP A 88 -65.12 49.26 53.43
N LEU A 89 -66.22 48.65 52.99
CA LEU A 89 -67.47 48.63 53.73
C LEU A 89 -67.36 47.81 55.02
N ALA A 90 -66.69 46.65 54.98
CA ALA A 90 -66.39 45.85 56.16
C ALA A 90 -65.52 46.61 57.17
N TYR A 91 -64.45 47.28 56.71
CA TYR A 91 -63.60 48.14 57.55
C TYR A 91 -64.38 49.30 58.17
N TYR A 92 -65.28 49.92 57.42
CA TYR A 92 -66.17 50.95 57.95
C TYR A 92 -67.01 50.41 59.11
N TYR A 93 -67.66 49.25 58.96
CA TYR A 93 -68.43 48.65 60.04
C TYR A 93 -67.57 48.20 61.23
N MET A 94 -66.34 47.72 61.02
CA MET A 94 -65.39 47.43 62.10
C MET A 94 -65.06 48.69 62.92
N SER A 95 -64.95 49.84 62.26
CA SER A 95 -64.62 51.11 62.91
C SER A 95 -65.78 51.70 63.72
N VAL A 96 -67.02 51.45 63.28
CA VAL A 96 -68.24 52.03 63.88
C VAL A 96 -68.88 51.10 64.92
N GLN A 97 -68.73 49.78 64.77
CA GLN A 97 -69.32 48.76 65.65
C GLN A 97 -68.30 47.66 66.02
N PRO A 98 -67.24 48.01 66.79
CA PRO A 98 -66.17 47.07 67.13
C PRO A 98 -66.63 45.88 67.98
N GLU A 99 -67.73 46.02 68.72
CA GLU A 99 -68.31 44.96 69.56
C GLU A 99 -68.81 43.76 68.75
N LEU A 100 -69.23 43.98 67.50
CA LEU A 100 -69.73 42.94 66.58
C LEU A 100 -68.62 42.34 65.70
N MET A 101 -67.38 42.81 65.85
CA MET A 101 -66.23 42.40 65.03
C MET A 101 -65.92 40.90 65.18
N LYS A 102 -66.07 40.35 66.39
CA LYS A 102 -65.80 38.93 66.65
C LYS A 102 -66.71 38.03 65.82
N ASP A 103 -68.00 38.31 65.80
CA ASP A 103 -68.99 37.54 65.04
C ASP A 103 -68.81 37.73 63.52
N CYS A 104 -68.43 38.94 63.08
CA CYS A 104 -68.20 39.24 61.66
C CYS A 104 -66.91 38.62 61.11
N VAL A 105 -65.83 38.52 61.91
CA VAL A 105 -64.59 37.84 61.53
C VAL A 105 -64.80 36.33 61.37
N VAL A 106 -65.66 35.73 62.21
CA VAL A 106 -66.07 34.32 62.04
C VAL A 106 -66.81 34.09 60.72
N ILE A 107 -67.61 35.07 60.26
CA ILE A 107 -68.33 34.99 58.98
C ILE A 107 -67.38 34.93 57.78
N MET A 108 -66.21 35.58 57.82
CA MET A 108 -65.18 35.42 56.77
C MET A 108 -64.65 33.98 56.65
N GLY A 109 -65.00 33.13 57.62
CA GLY A 109 -64.62 31.73 57.70
C GLY A 109 -63.21 31.58 58.24
N SER A 110 -62.97 30.45 58.90
CA SER A 110 -61.64 29.86 58.97
C SER A 110 -61.23 29.45 57.56
N ALA A 111 -60.74 30.40 56.77
CA ALA A 111 -59.68 30.04 55.82
C ALA A 111 -58.70 29.23 56.65
N GLY A 112 -58.30 28.02 56.20
CA GLY A 112 -57.52 27.04 56.98
C GLY A 112 -56.18 27.54 57.60
N ASP A 113 -55.94 28.85 57.55
CA ASP A 113 -54.88 29.63 58.11
C ASP A 113 -55.27 30.41 59.39
N ILE A 114 -56.52 30.39 59.87
CA ILE A 114 -56.90 30.91 61.20
C ILE A 114 -57.69 29.83 61.94
N ASP A 115 -57.02 29.14 62.87
CA ASP A 115 -57.65 28.12 63.70
C ASP A 115 -58.75 28.78 64.55
N GLU A 116 -59.95 28.19 64.54
CA GLU A 116 -61.04 28.62 65.43
C GLU A 116 -60.59 28.62 66.90
N ASP A 117 -59.69 27.70 67.26
CA ASP A 117 -59.07 27.59 68.58
C ASP A 117 -58.24 28.84 68.93
N LEU A 118 -57.60 29.50 67.97
CA LEU A 118 -56.82 30.72 68.22
C LEU A 118 -57.72 31.92 68.58
N LEU A 119 -58.94 31.97 68.01
CA LEU A 119 -59.97 32.98 68.28
C LEU A 119 -60.84 32.66 69.51
N LEU A 120 -60.91 31.39 69.91
CA LEU A 120 -61.74 30.89 71.00
C LEU A 120 -60.96 30.70 72.33
N GLU A 121 -59.69 30.30 72.31
CA GLU A 121 -58.90 30.05 73.53
C GLU A 121 -58.37 31.34 74.19
N SER A 122 -58.24 32.42 73.42
CA SER A 122 -57.91 33.74 73.98
C SER A 122 -59.19 34.51 74.29
N GLY A 123 -59.71 34.34 75.52
CA GLY A 123 -60.95 34.96 76.02
C GLY A 123 -61.07 36.49 75.89
N ASP A 124 -60.02 37.18 75.45
CA ASP A 124 -60.04 38.54 74.92
C ASP A 124 -59.48 38.51 73.49
N GLY A 125 -60.38 38.49 72.50
CA GLY A 125 -60.07 38.61 71.07
C GLY A 125 -59.65 40.02 70.69
N SER A 126 -58.65 40.57 71.39
CA SER A 126 -58.05 41.86 71.06
C SER A 126 -57.48 41.81 69.64
N PRO A 127 -57.78 42.80 68.78
CA PRO A 127 -57.22 42.91 67.44
C PRO A 127 -55.69 42.76 67.39
N GLU A 128 -54.99 43.17 68.45
CA GLU A 128 -53.53 43.07 68.56
C GLU A 128 -53.01 41.63 68.55
N LYS A 129 -53.72 40.69 69.19
CA LYS A 129 -53.31 39.27 69.23
C LYS A 129 -53.53 38.56 67.90
N VAL A 130 -54.63 38.88 67.23
CA VAL A 130 -54.93 38.36 65.88
C VAL A 130 -53.88 38.87 64.88
N MET A 131 -53.53 40.16 64.96
CA MET A 131 -52.45 40.74 64.14
C MET A 131 -51.09 40.08 64.43
N ALA A 132 -50.75 39.81 65.69
CA ALA A 132 -49.49 39.14 66.04
C ALA A 132 -49.41 37.70 65.49
N ALA A 133 -50.50 36.95 65.51
CA ALA A 133 -50.54 35.61 64.95
C ALA A 133 -50.47 35.59 63.41
N LEU A 134 -51.17 36.52 62.75
CA LEU A 134 -51.06 36.71 61.31
C LEU A 134 -49.64 37.14 60.92
N GLN A 135 -49.00 37.99 61.72
CA GLN A 135 -47.60 38.38 61.52
C GLN A 135 -46.66 37.16 61.62
N GLY A 136 -46.83 36.29 62.61
CA GLY A 136 -46.02 35.07 62.75
C GLY A 136 -46.20 34.09 61.57
N LYS A 137 -47.43 33.94 61.06
CA LYS A 137 -47.68 33.13 59.84
C LYS A 137 -47.10 33.77 58.60
N LEU A 138 -47.15 35.10 58.49
CA LEU A 138 -46.51 35.86 57.41
C LEU A 138 -44.99 35.67 57.43
N ASP A 139 -44.37 35.70 58.61
CA ASP A 139 -42.93 35.49 58.77
C ASP A 139 -42.51 34.06 58.34
N LEU A 140 -43.26 33.04 58.76
CA LEU A 140 -43.04 31.66 58.32
C LEU A 140 -43.23 31.47 56.81
N ALA A 141 -44.25 32.12 56.23
CA ALA A 141 -44.46 32.10 54.79
C ALA A 141 -43.31 32.79 54.04
N ASN A 142 -42.81 33.91 54.57
CA ASN A 142 -41.64 34.62 54.02
C ASN A 142 -40.37 33.77 54.08
N GLU A 143 -40.12 33.07 55.19
CA GLU A 143 -39.00 32.13 55.29
C GLU A 143 -39.11 30.99 54.27
N ARG A 144 -40.32 30.44 54.09
CA ARG A 144 -40.56 29.37 53.11
C ARG A 144 -40.38 29.86 51.68
N ILE A 145 -40.86 31.06 51.36
CA ILE A 145 -40.64 31.71 50.07
C ILE A 145 -39.14 31.92 49.83
N SER A 146 -38.39 32.35 50.83
CA SER A 146 -36.94 32.53 50.75
C SER A 146 -36.23 31.21 50.42
N GLN A 147 -36.56 30.12 51.14
CA GLN A 147 -36.03 28.78 50.86
C GLN A 147 -36.34 28.32 49.43
N LEU A 148 -37.59 28.41 49.00
CA LEU A 148 -37.98 28.03 47.65
C LEU A 148 -37.30 28.89 46.58
N THR A 149 -37.09 30.18 46.86
CA THR A 149 -36.35 31.07 45.96
C THR A 149 -34.89 30.63 45.81
N THR A 150 -34.25 30.21 46.91
CA THR A 150 -32.89 29.66 46.85
C THR A 150 -32.83 28.35 46.07
N GLU A 151 -33.79 27.43 46.28
CA GLU A 151 -33.86 26.17 45.54
C GLU A 151 -34.08 26.40 44.04
N VAL A 152 -34.95 27.34 43.66
CA VAL A 152 -35.18 27.71 42.25
C VAL A 152 -33.91 28.28 41.62
N ASN A 153 -33.16 29.12 42.33
CA ASN A 153 -31.89 29.66 41.82
C ASN A 153 -30.84 28.56 41.63
N ASP A 154 -30.72 27.64 42.57
CA ASP A 154 -29.80 26.50 42.47
C ASP A 154 -30.16 25.59 41.29
N LEU A 155 -31.46 25.30 41.10
CA LEU A 155 -31.95 24.52 39.97
C LEU A 155 -31.70 25.23 38.64
N ARG A 156 -31.88 26.55 38.57
CA ARG A 156 -31.53 27.35 37.38
C ARG A 156 -30.05 27.27 37.06
N HIS A 157 -29.18 27.36 38.06
CA HIS A 157 -27.74 27.20 37.84
C HIS A 157 -27.39 25.82 37.30
N ARG A 158 -27.93 24.75 37.89
CA ARG A 158 -27.71 23.37 37.39
C ARG A 158 -28.25 23.15 35.97
N LEU A 159 -29.40 23.74 35.64
CA LEU A 159 -29.97 23.67 34.29
C LEU A 159 -29.04 24.34 33.26
N ILE A 160 -28.46 25.49 33.62
CA ILE A 160 -27.49 26.19 32.75
C ILE A 160 -26.23 25.32 32.54
N GLU A 161 -25.68 24.75 33.61
CA GLU A 161 -24.50 23.87 33.52
C GLU A 161 -24.76 22.65 32.64
N THR A 162 -25.89 21.96 32.85
CA THR A 162 -26.26 20.77 32.05
C THR A 162 -26.54 21.11 30.59
N ASN A 163 -27.13 22.27 30.30
CA ASN A 163 -27.29 22.76 28.93
C ASN A 163 -25.94 23.01 28.26
N CYS A 164 -25.02 23.71 28.93
CA CYS A 164 -23.65 23.92 28.43
C CYS A 164 -22.94 22.59 28.14
N GLU A 165 -23.01 21.63 29.07
CA GLU A 165 -22.43 20.29 28.85
C GLU A 165 -23.05 19.58 27.64
N SER A 166 -24.36 19.69 27.46
CA SER A 166 -25.07 19.06 26.33
C SER A 166 -24.66 19.67 24.99
N GLU A 167 -24.50 21.00 24.92
CA GLU A 167 -24.01 21.69 23.73
C GLU A 167 -22.57 21.27 23.40
N ASP A 168 -21.71 21.15 24.41
CA ASP A 168 -20.33 20.72 24.22
C ASP A 168 -20.26 19.26 23.75
N ARG A 169 -21.09 18.37 24.30
CA ARG A 169 -21.23 16.99 23.81
C ARG A 169 -21.69 16.95 22.36
N LEU A 170 -22.67 17.78 21.98
CA LEU A 170 -23.16 17.87 20.61
C LEU A 170 -22.08 18.39 19.64
N ARG A 171 -21.35 19.44 20.03
CA ARG A 171 -20.23 19.99 19.24
C ARG A 171 -19.13 18.96 19.06
N ASN A 172 -18.77 18.24 20.12
CA ASN A 172 -17.77 17.17 20.06
C ASN A 172 -18.23 16.01 19.17
N TRP A 173 -19.49 15.58 19.30
CA TRP A 173 -20.06 14.55 18.44
C TRP A 173 -20.04 14.95 16.96
N SER A 174 -20.46 16.18 16.66
CA SER A 174 -20.44 16.72 15.29
C SER A 174 -19.01 16.75 14.71
N ARG A 175 -18.02 17.18 15.51
CA ARG A 175 -16.60 17.15 15.11
C ARG A 175 -16.10 15.73 14.84
N CYS A 176 -16.40 14.78 15.73
CA CYS A 176 -16.02 13.38 15.55
C CYS A 176 -16.66 12.77 14.30
N LYS A 177 -17.94 13.10 14.03
CA LYS A 177 -18.65 12.65 12.84
C LYS A 177 -18.01 13.18 11.56
N MET A 178 -17.69 14.48 11.47
CA MET A 178 -16.96 15.04 10.34
C MET A 178 -15.61 14.36 10.12
N GLN A 179 -14.84 14.14 11.20
CA GLN A 179 -13.54 13.46 11.10
C GLN A 179 -13.68 12.03 10.59
N ALA A 180 -14.72 11.31 11.00
CA ALA A 180 -15.01 9.96 10.50
C ALA A 180 -15.39 9.97 9.01
N GLU A 181 -16.22 10.90 8.57
CA GLU A 181 -16.59 11.07 7.16
C GLU A 181 -15.38 11.43 6.29
N GLU A 182 -14.52 12.34 6.76
CA GLU A 182 -13.25 12.64 6.08
C GLU A 182 -12.32 11.43 6.00
N ALA A 183 -12.23 10.64 7.07
CA ALA A 183 -11.41 9.42 7.08
C ALA A 183 -11.92 8.39 6.07
N ILE A 184 -13.23 8.20 5.97
CA ILE A 184 -13.86 7.34 4.96
C ILE A 184 -13.57 7.84 3.55
N GLN A 185 -13.70 9.16 3.30
CA GLN A 185 -13.39 9.73 1.98
C GLN A 185 -11.91 9.56 1.60
N ARG A 186 -11.00 9.69 2.57
CA ARG A 186 -9.56 9.43 2.35
C ARG A 186 -9.30 7.96 2.02
N LEU A 187 -9.95 7.03 2.74
CA LEU A 187 -9.87 5.60 2.47
C LEU A 187 -10.41 5.26 1.08
N ASP A 188 -11.58 5.78 0.70
CA ASP A 188 -12.15 5.58 -0.64
C ASP A 188 -11.22 6.09 -1.73
N LYS A 189 -10.62 7.27 -1.54
CA LYS A 189 -9.63 7.81 -2.48
C LYS A 189 -8.42 6.89 -2.60
N GLN A 190 -7.89 6.39 -1.48
CA GLN A 190 -6.78 5.45 -1.46
C GLN A 190 -7.13 4.13 -2.16
N THR A 191 -8.32 3.59 -1.93
CA THR A 191 -8.80 2.36 -2.57
C THR A 191 -8.92 2.54 -4.09
N ARG A 192 -9.44 3.69 -4.57
CA ARG A 192 -9.48 4.01 -6.01
C ARG A 192 -8.09 4.14 -6.61
N THR A 193 -7.16 4.80 -5.91
CA THR A 193 -5.78 4.89 -6.39
C THR A 193 -5.11 3.52 -6.45
N LEU A 194 -5.37 2.65 -5.47
CA LEU A 194 -4.83 1.30 -5.43
C LEU A 194 -5.39 0.44 -6.57
N HIS A 195 -6.69 0.52 -6.87
CA HIS A 195 -7.26 -0.13 -8.05
C HIS A 195 -6.61 0.36 -9.34
N GLY A 196 -6.43 1.67 -9.50
CA GLY A 196 -5.74 2.22 -10.67
C GLY A 196 -4.26 1.81 -10.77
N VAL A 197 -3.58 1.54 -9.64
CA VAL A 197 -2.23 0.96 -9.65
C VAL A 197 -2.26 -0.50 -10.09
N LEU A 198 -3.19 -1.30 -9.57
CA LEU A 198 -3.34 -2.71 -9.95
C LEU A 198 -3.68 -2.88 -11.44
N GLU A 199 -4.53 -2.01 -11.98
CA GLU A 199 -4.84 -1.99 -13.42
C GLU A 199 -3.58 -1.69 -14.25
N ARG A 200 -2.80 -0.68 -13.86
CA ARG A 200 -1.52 -0.38 -14.53
C ARG A 200 -0.49 -1.49 -14.38
N GLU A 201 -0.43 -2.16 -13.24
CA GLU A 201 0.44 -3.33 -13.06
C GLU A 201 0.01 -4.47 -14.00
N ALA A 202 -1.29 -4.70 -14.17
CA ALA A 202 -1.79 -5.69 -15.12
C ALA A 202 -1.45 -5.31 -16.57
N GLU A 203 -1.58 -4.03 -16.94
CA GLU A 203 -1.17 -3.51 -18.26
C GLU A 203 0.34 -3.68 -18.48
N LEU A 204 1.17 -3.28 -17.51
CA LEU A 204 2.62 -3.43 -17.57
C LEU A 204 3.04 -4.90 -17.64
N GLN A 205 2.35 -5.79 -16.95
CA GLN A 205 2.60 -7.22 -17.01
C GLN A 205 2.28 -7.77 -18.41
N ALA A 206 1.16 -7.34 -19.02
CA ALA A 206 0.81 -7.72 -20.38
C ALA A 206 1.82 -7.20 -21.41
N ASP A 207 2.27 -5.95 -21.26
CA ASP A 207 3.31 -5.36 -22.10
C ASP A 207 4.66 -6.08 -21.94
N TYR A 208 5.02 -6.44 -20.70
CA TYR A 208 6.20 -7.24 -20.41
C TYR A 208 6.12 -8.60 -21.09
N ASP A 209 4.98 -9.30 -21.01
CA ASP A 209 4.80 -10.60 -21.63
C ASP A 209 4.91 -10.52 -23.17
N ASP A 210 4.37 -9.47 -23.79
CA ASP A 210 4.53 -9.24 -25.24
C ASP A 210 5.98 -8.90 -25.60
N LEU A 211 6.64 -8.02 -24.85
CA LEU A 211 8.07 -7.71 -25.03
C LEU A 211 8.94 -8.95 -24.87
N PHE A 212 8.66 -9.79 -23.87
CA PHE A 212 9.35 -11.05 -23.65
C PHE A 212 9.14 -12.00 -24.84
N ALA A 213 7.91 -12.13 -25.34
CA ALA A 213 7.62 -12.91 -26.53
C ALA A 213 8.35 -12.38 -27.77
N ARG A 214 8.40 -11.06 -27.97
CA ARG A 214 9.18 -10.41 -29.04
C ARG A 214 10.67 -10.67 -28.89
N HIS A 215 11.22 -10.56 -27.68
CA HIS A 215 12.62 -10.84 -27.39
C HIS A 215 12.97 -12.31 -27.69
N VAL A 216 12.11 -13.27 -27.29
CA VAL A 216 12.30 -14.69 -27.62
C VAL A 216 12.27 -14.91 -29.14
N ARG A 217 11.35 -14.27 -29.87
CA ARG A 217 11.31 -14.32 -31.35
C ARG A 217 12.58 -13.73 -31.97
N ALA A 218 13.01 -12.56 -31.52
CA ALA A 218 14.20 -11.88 -32.00
C ALA A 218 15.47 -12.69 -31.70
N SER A 219 15.58 -13.29 -30.52
CA SER A 219 16.69 -14.16 -30.13
C SER A 219 16.76 -15.41 -31.02
N LYS A 220 15.62 -16.07 -31.28
CA LYS A 220 15.53 -17.19 -32.24
C LYS A 220 15.95 -16.76 -33.65
N MET A 221 15.51 -15.59 -34.11
CA MET A 221 15.90 -15.03 -35.41
C MET A 221 17.39 -14.67 -35.48
N MET A 222 17.97 -14.14 -34.39
CA MET A 222 19.41 -13.87 -34.30
C MET A 222 20.23 -15.16 -34.36
N ILE A 223 19.82 -16.21 -33.63
CA ILE A 223 20.45 -17.53 -33.71
C ILE A 223 20.35 -18.10 -35.13
N TYR A 224 19.18 -17.98 -35.76
CA TYR A 224 18.96 -18.42 -37.13
C TYR A 224 19.84 -17.65 -38.13
N LYS A 225 19.86 -16.31 -38.06
CA LYS A 225 20.71 -15.45 -38.91
C LYS A 225 22.20 -15.69 -38.65
N ALA A 226 22.63 -15.91 -37.40
CA ALA A 226 24.00 -16.26 -37.07
C ALA A 226 24.38 -17.61 -37.67
N ARG A 227 23.52 -18.63 -37.56
CA ARG A 227 23.72 -19.95 -38.21
C ARG A 227 23.77 -19.83 -39.73
N GLN A 228 22.88 -19.03 -40.34
CA GLN A 228 22.85 -18.79 -41.77
C GLN A 228 24.10 -18.02 -42.23
N GLY A 229 24.51 -16.98 -41.52
CA GLY A 229 25.75 -16.25 -41.75
C GLY A 229 26.99 -17.12 -41.63
N MET A 230 27.03 -18.04 -40.64
CA MET A 230 28.09 -19.05 -40.57
C MET A 230 28.07 -19.96 -41.79
N ARG A 231 26.90 -20.47 -42.20
CA ARG A 231 26.77 -21.32 -43.39
C ARG A 231 27.24 -20.62 -44.67
N ASP A 232 26.79 -19.40 -44.89
CA ASP A 232 26.96 -18.66 -46.14
C ASP A 232 28.34 -17.99 -46.25
N ARG A 233 28.91 -17.49 -45.13
CA ARG A 233 30.23 -16.84 -45.13
C ARG A 233 31.38 -17.76 -44.72
N LEU A 234 31.18 -18.69 -43.78
CA LEU A 234 32.28 -19.53 -43.28
C LEU A 234 32.38 -20.86 -44.03
N PHE A 235 31.27 -21.59 -44.15
CA PHE A 235 31.29 -22.94 -44.72
C PHE A 235 31.29 -22.96 -46.27
N LEU A 236 30.66 -21.96 -46.91
CA LEU A 236 30.59 -21.87 -48.38
C LEU A 236 31.85 -21.25 -49.00
N GLN A 237 32.47 -20.24 -48.37
CA GLN A 237 33.70 -19.60 -48.88
C GLN A 237 34.98 -20.34 -48.49
N ASN A 238 35.01 -21.04 -47.35
CA ASN A 238 36.23 -21.63 -46.81
C ASN A 238 36.18 -23.17 -46.86
N LYS A 239 36.24 -23.72 -48.08
CA LYS A 239 36.18 -25.18 -48.29
C LYS A 239 37.47 -25.93 -47.93
N LYS A 240 38.58 -25.26 -47.61
CA LYS A 240 39.86 -25.97 -47.42
C LYS A 240 40.73 -25.65 -46.21
N GLU A 241 40.61 -24.54 -45.47
CA GLU A 241 41.48 -24.37 -44.28
C GLU A 241 40.90 -23.43 -43.21
N ASN A 242 40.95 -23.89 -41.96
CA ASN A 242 40.76 -23.13 -40.71
C ASN A 242 39.39 -22.48 -40.42
N LEU A 243 38.40 -23.34 -40.21
CA LEU A 243 37.11 -23.00 -39.56
C LEU A 243 37.25 -22.35 -38.17
N PHE A 244 38.35 -22.59 -37.46
CA PHE A 244 38.59 -22.07 -36.11
C PHE A 244 38.82 -20.55 -36.08
N TYR A 245 39.75 -20.02 -36.88
CA TYR A 245 40.05 -18.58 -36.93
C TYR A 245 38.88 -17.76 -37.47
N SER A 246 38.12 -18.36 -38.36
CA SER A 246 36.98 -17.72 -39.00
C SER A 246 35.74 -17.69 -38.08
N PHE A 247 35.57 -18.70 -37.21
CA PHE A 247 34.64 -18.64 -36.06
C PHE A 247 35.07 -17.62 -35.00
N GLN A 248 36.37 -17.51 -34.70
CA GLN A 248 36.90 -16.52 -33.75
C GLN A 248 36.72 -15.08 -34.25
N GLY A 249 36.91 -14.84 -35.55
CA GLY A 249 36.58 -13.57 -36.19
C GLY A 249 35.08 -13.25 -36.15
N PHE A 250 34.21 -14.25 -36.28
CA PHE A 250 32.77 -14.08 -36.13
C PHE A 250 32.37 -13.70 -34.69
N ILE A 251 32.97 -14.33 -33.66
CA ILE A 251 32.74 -13.94 -32.25
C ILE A 251 33.12 -12.48 -32.04
N TYR A 252 34.27 -12.04 -32.57
CA TYR A 252 34.74 -10.67 -32.44
C TYR A 252 33.77 -9.66 -33.08
N ILE A 253 33.26 -9.95 -34.28
CA ILE A 253 32.27 -9.10 -34.97
C ILE A 253 30.97 -9.02 -34.16
N VAL A 254 30.48 -10.13 -33.61
CA VAL A 254 29.26 -10.15 -32.78
C VAL A 254 29.46 -9.39 -31.46
N GLN A 255 30.66 -9.45 -30.87
CA GLN A 255 31.00 -8.64 -29.69
C GLN A 255 31.01 -7.15 -30.02
N GLN A 256 31.64 -6.75 -31.13
CA GLN A 256 31.62 -5.35 -31.57
C GLN A 256 30.20 -4.84 -31.85
N GLU A 257 29.35 -5.62 -32.55
CA GLU A 257 27.95 -5.23 -32.78
C GLU A 257 27.15 -5.10 -31.47
N LYS A 258 27.44 -5.93 -30.47
CA LYS A 258 26.81 -5.82 -29.14
C LYS A 258 27.25 -4.56 -28.41
N GLU A 259 28.55 -4.25 -28.41
CA GLU A 259 29.10 -3.04 -27.80
C GLU A 259 28.58 -1.77 -28.50
N GLU A 260 28.47 -1.77 -29.82
CA GLU A 260 27.88 -0.67 -30.57
C GLU A 260 26.39 -0.46 -30.27
N ARG A 261 25.60 -1.54 -30.10
CA ARG A 261 24.18 -1.41 -29.70
C ARG A 261 24.05 -0.80 -28.31
N ILE A 262 24.83 -1.29 -27.34
CA ILE A 262 24.83 -0.75 -25.97
C ILE A 262 25.21 0.73 -25.99
N ARG A 263 26.21 1.12 -26.80
CA ARG A 263 26.58 2.53 -26.97
C ARG A 263 25.43 3.36 -27.53
N ARG A 264 24.75 2.89 -28.59
CA ARG A 264 23.60 3.60 -29.21
C ARG A 264 22.43 3.74 -28.23
N GLU A 265 22.06 2.68 -27.52
CA GLU A 265 20.97 2.72 -26.53
C GLU A 265 21.29 3.70 -25.38
N GLN A 266 22.55 3.76 -24.93
CA GLN A 266 22.98 4.71 -23.91
C GLN A 266 23.01 6.17 -24.41
N GLU A 267 23.35 6.38 -25.68
CA GLU A 267 23.28 7.69 -26.34
C GLU A 267 21.83 8.15 -26.51
N GLU A 268 20.93 7.27 -26.97
CA GLU A 268 19.49 7.55 -27.10
C GLU A 268 18.84 7.88 -25.75
N MET A 269 19.17 7.14 -24.68
CA MET A 269 18.69 7.43 -23.34
C MET A 269 19.16 8.80 -22.85
N ARG A 270 20.44 9.15 -23.02
CA ARG A 270 20.96 10.48 -22.68
C ARG A 270 20.25 11.57 -23.46
N ASP A 271 20.12 11.38 -24.76
CA ASP A 271 19.56 12.38 -25.65
C ASP A 271 18.05 12.57 -25.38
N SER A 272 17.34 11.52 -24.96
CA SER A 272 15.93 11.61 -24.52
C SER A 272 15.76 12.41 -23.22
N VAL A 273 16.62 12.20 -22.22
CA VAL A 273 16.60 12.94 -20.95
C VAL A 273 16.98 14.41 -21.18
N GLU A 274 18.02 14.66 -21.98
CA GLU A 274 18.43 16.00 -22.36
C GLU A 274 17.32 16.73 -23.15
N PHE A 275 16.65 16.03 -24.07
CA PHE A 275 15.54 16.57 -24.83
C PHE A 275 14.33 16.90 -23.94
N ALA A 276 13.97 16.01 -23.01
CA ALA A 276 12.87 16.24 -22.06
C ALA A 276 13.14 17.46 -21.17
N LEU A 277 14.33 17.56 -20.59
CA LEU A 277 14.73 18.70 -19.75
C LEU A 277 14.78 20.01 -20.55
N ARG A 278 15.29 19.99 -21.79
CA ARG A 278 15.28 21.17 -22.66
C ARG A 278 13.88 21.62 -23.06
N ASN A 279 12.96 20.69 -23.27
CA ASN A 279 11.56 21.01 -23.57
C ASN A 279 10.85 21.59 -22.35
N GLU A 280 11.11 21.06 -21.15
CA GLU A 280 10.58 21.60 -19.90
C GLU A 280 11.08 23.03 -19.66
N VAL A 281 12.38 23.29 -19.84
CA VAL A 281 12.92 24.67 -19.75
C VAL A 281 12.27 25.59 -20.78
N ARG A 282 12.07 25.13 -22.02
CA ARG A 282 11.38 25.91 -23.06
C ARG A 282 9.92 26.21 -22.69
N PHE A 283 9.22 25.23 -22.12
CA PHE A 283 7.84 25.38 -21.65
C PHE A 283 7.75 26.41 -20.52
N LEU A 284 8.58 26.26 -19.49
CA LEU A 284 8.63 27.18 -18.34
C LEU A 284 8.99 28.61 -18.77
N LEU A 285 9.91 28.80 -19.72
CA LEU A 285 10.20 30.12 -20.30
C LEU A 285 8.98 30.72 -21.03
N GLY A 286 8.24 29.89 -21.77
CA GLY A 286 7.00 30.29 -22.43
C GLY A 286 5.90 30.70 -21.46
N GLU A 287 5.70 29.95 -20.37
CA GLU A 287 4.75 30.31 -19.32
C GLU A 287 5.16 31.58 -18.57
N ASN A 288 6.44 31.70 -18.24
CA ASN A 288 6.98 32.90 -17.57
C ASN A 288 6.72 34.16 -18.40
N PHE A 289 6.94 34.09 -19.72
CA PHE A 289 6.63 35.18 -20.63
C PHE A 289 5.12 35.51 -20.65
N ARG A 290 4.25 34.50 -20.75
CA ARG A 290 2.78 34.68 -20.76
C ARG A 290 2.27 35.30 -19.46
N HIS A 291 2.70 34.80 -18.31
CA HIS A 291 2.31 35.35 -17.02
C HIS A 291 2.91 36.74 -16.79
N GLY A 292 4.12 37.01 -17.28
CA GLY A 292 4.74 38.33 -17.24
C GLY A 292 3.99 39.37 -18.09
N ASP A 293 3.49 38.96 -19.25
CA ASP A 293 2.61 39.80 -20.09
C ASP A 293 1.25 40.05 -19.42
N ALA A 294 0.63 39.00 -18.87
CA ALA A 294 -0.64 39.13 -18.16
C ALA A 294 -0.50 40.04 -16.92
N LEU A 295 0.59 39.90 -16.17
CA LEU A 295 0.92 40.75 -15.04
C LEU A 295 1.06 42.22 -15.45
N ARG A 296 1.80 42.50 -16.53
CA ARG A 296 1.97 43.86 -17.05
C ARG A 296 0.62 44.48 -17.44
N ARG A 297 -0.26 43.74 -18.13
CA ARG A 297 -1.61 44.20 -18.51
C ARG A 297 -2.47 44.49 -17.28
N LEU A 298 -2.54 43.54 -16.33
CA LEU A 298 -3.31 43.70 -15.10
C LEU A 298 -2.79 44.86 -14.24
N THR A 299 -1.48 45.09 -14.21
CA THR A 299 -0.88 46.22 -13.48
C THR A 299 -1.28 47.54 -14.11
N LEU A 300 -1.25 47.65 -15.44
CA LEU A 300 -1.69 48.84 -16.17
C LEU A 300 -3.18 49.12 -15.95
N GLU A 301 -4.05 48.11 -16.06
CA GLU A 301 -5.49 48.26 -15.86
C GLU A 301 -5.85 48.57 -14.41
N SER A 302 -5.22 47.91 -13.43
CA SER A 302 -5.39 48.22 -12.00
C SER A 302 -4.93 49.65 -11.69
N GLY A 303 -3.82 50.09 -12.28
CA GLY A 303 -3.34 51.46 -12.20
C GLY A 303 -4.35 52.47 -12.77
N ARG A 304 -4.90 52.19 -13.96
CA ARG A 304 -5.92 53.02 -14.62
C ARG A 304 -7.20 53.14 -13.79
N LEU A 305 -7.69 52.03 -13.25
CA LEU A 305 -8.89 52.03 -12.41
C LEU A 305 -8.66 52.74 -11.07
N LYS A 306 -7.46 52.66 -10.50
CA LYS A 306 -7.09 53.43 -9.29
C LYS A 306 -7.07 54.94 -9.56
N THR A 307 -6.58 55.38 -10.72
CA THR A 307 -6.60 56.81 -11.09
C THR A 307 -8.01 57.30 -11.43
N GLU A 308 -8.80 56.54 -12.20
CA GLU A 308 -10.22 56.82 -12.47
C GLU A 308 -11.04 56.90 -11.17
N ARG A 309 -10.80 56.00 -10.21
CA ARG A 309 -11.43 56.02 -8.88
C ARG A 309 -11.09 57.29 -8.12
N ARG A 310 -9.81 57.69 -8.06
CA ARG A 310 -9.40 58.95 -7.40
C ARG A 310 -10.08 60.15 -8.05
N ALA A 311 -10.24 60.14 -9.38
CA ALA A 311 -10.94 61.20 -10.10
C ALA A 311 -12.45 61.22 -9.82
N LEU A 312 -13.11 60.05 -9.76
CA LEU A 312 -14.53 59.93 -9.43
C LEU A 312 -14.81 60.37 -7.99
N ALA A 313 -14.02 59.88 -7.01
CA ALA A 313 -14.14 60.25 -5.61
C ALA A 313 -13.99 61.77 -5.42
N ARG A 314 -13.01 62.39 -6.10
CA ARG A 314 -12.89 63.85 -6.14
C ARG A 314 -14.16 64.51 -6.69
N ARG A 315 -14.72 64.05 -7.82
CA ARG A 315 -15.94 64.63 -8.40
C ARG A 315 -17.16 64.50 -7.49
N ILE A 316 -17.31 63.38 -6.78
CA ILE A 316 -18.41 63.15 -5.82
C ILE A 316 -18.26 64.11 -4.63
N LEU A 317 -17.06 64.17 -4.05
CA LEU A 317 -16.75 65.07 -2.94
C LEU A 317 -16.89 66.56 -3.33
N TYR A 318 -16.60 66.94 -4.57
CA TYR A 318 -16.81 68.30 -5.07
C TYR A 318 -18.28 68.62 -5.44
N ARG A 319 -19.14 67.62 -5.67
CA ARG A 319 -20.57 67.82 -6.00
C ARG A 319 -21.51 67.78 -4.80
N GLN A 320 -21.10 67.18 -3.68
CA GLN A 320 -21.94 67.13 -2.47
C GLN A 320 -21.88 68.45 -1.68
N ARG A 321 -23.05 69.05 -1.50
CA ARG A 321 -23.31 70.14 -0.52
C ARG A 321 -23.19 69.61 0.92
N PRO A 322 -23.02 70.49 1.93
CA PRO A 322 -22.57 70.10 3.26
C PRO A 322 -23.73 69.61 4.14
N TYR A 323 -24.26 68.39 3.98
CA TYR A 323 -25.23 67.81 4.95
C TYR A 323 -25.29 66.27 5.01
N GLU A 324 -24.23 65.55 4.66
CA GLU A 324 -24.12 64.13 5.04
C GLU A 324 -23.03 63.98 6.10
N THR A 325 -23.38 63.37 7.23
CA THR A 325 -22.43 63.07 8.31
C THR A 325 -21.30 62.21 7.75
N LEU A 326 -20.06 62.50 8.15
CA LEU A 326 -18.86 61.79 7.69
C LEU A 326 -19.01 60.26 7.84
N GLU A 327 -19.74 59.83 8.86
CA GLU A 327 -20.09 58.44 9.16
C GLU A 327 -20.90 57.78 8.04
N TYR A 328 -21.86 58.48 7.43
CA TYR A 328 -22.65 57.94 6.32
C TYR A 328 -21.77 57.72 5.08
N LEU A 329 -20.89 58.68 4.77
CA LEU A 329 -19.95 58.55 3.65
C LEU A 329 -18.93 57.43 3.88
N LEU A 330 -18.45 57.26 5.12
CA LEU A 330 -17.59 56.14 5.52
C LEU A 330 -18.31 54.80 5.40
N TRP A 331 -19.56 54.71 5.86
CA TRP A 331 -20.36 53.49 5.78
C TRP A 331 -20.66 53.08 4.34
N VAL A 332 -21.07 54.02 3.48
CA VAL A 332 -21.28 53.77 2.04
C VAL A 332 -19.96 53.37 1.36
N TRP A 333 -18.83 53.97 1.77
CA TRP A 333 -17.51 53.57 1.30
C TRP A 333 -17.14 52.14 1.72
N GLU A 334 -17.39 51.76 2.98
CA GLU A 334 -17.15 50.42 3.51
C GLU A 334 -18.02 49.36 2.84
N LEU A 335 -19.30 49.67 2.54
CA LEU A 335 -20.21 48.80 1.79
C LEU A 335 -19.80 48.62 0.32
N TRP A 336 -19.30 49.69 -0.30
CA TRP A 336 -18.84 49.66 -1.69
C TRP A 336 -17.46 48.99 -1.85
N GLN A 337 -16.62 49.08 -0.82
CA GLN A 337 -15.25 48.55 -0.81
C GLN A 337 -15.17 47.06 -1.24
N PRO A 338 -15.96 46.12 -0.70
CA PRO A 338 -15.89 44.70 -1.09
C PRO A 338 -16.50 44.39 -2.47
N GLN A 339 -17.45 45.20 -2.96
CA GLN A 339 -18.12 44.95 -4.25
C GLN A 339 -17.36 45.51 -5.47
N ARG A 340 -16.21 46.16 -5.27
CA ARG A 340 -15.50 46.85 -6.35
C ARG A 340 -14.91 45.86 -7.39
N PRO A 341 -15.10 46.10 -8.70
CA PRO A 341 -14.50 45.29 -9.76
C PRO A 341 -12.96 45.31 -9.72
N VAL A 342 -12.37 46.38 -9.18
CA VAL A 342 -10.91 46.51 -8.96
C VAL A 342 -10.37 45.43 -8.01
N LEU A 343 -11.16 44.96 -7.04
CA LEU A 343 -10.74 43.90 -6.09
C LEU A 343 -10.59 42.54 -6.79
N ARG A 344 -11.37 42.29 -7.85
CA ARG A 344 -11.22 41.08 -8.69
C ARG A 344 -9.92 41.13 -9.49
N LEU A 345 -9.59 42.29 -10.06
CA LEU A 345 -8.34 42.50 -10.79
C LEU A 345 -7.12 42.51 -9.87
N GLU A 346 -7.22 43.09 -8.67
CA GLU A 346 -6.15 43.06 -7.65
C GLU A 346 -5.89 41.62 -7.17
N LYS A 347 -6.93 40.84 -6.85
CA LYS A 347 -6.78 39.41 -6.52
C LYS A 347 -6.24 38.60 -7.70
N SER A 348 -6.64 38.92 -8.93
CA SER A 348 -6.09 38.27 -10.13
C SER A 348 -4.63 38.65 -10.39
N LEU A 349 -4.22 39.85 -10.01
CA LEU A 349 -2.84 40.33 -10.10
C LEU A 349 -1.98 39.63 -9.05
N GLU A 350 -2.42 39.58 -7.79
CA GLU A 350 -1.74 38.84 -6.72
C GLU A 350 -1.56 37.35 -7.07
N ARG A 351 -2.59 36.71 -7.61
CA ARG A 351 -2.50 35.33 -8.11
C ARG A 351 -1.46 35.19 -9.22
N ASN A 352 -1.49 36.09 -10.21
CA ASN A 352 -0.52 36.05 -11.31
C ASN A 352 0.92 36.36 -10.87
N GLN A 353 1.12 37.18 -9.83
CA GLN A 353 2.44 37.39 -9.20
C GLN A 353 2.91 36.11 -8.53
N ALA A 354 2.08 35.50 -7.69
CA ALA A 354 2.41 34.24 -7.02
C ALA A 354 2.72 33.12 -8.01
N THR A 355 1.96 32.99 -9.10
CA THR A 355 2.25 31.99 -10.14
C THR A 355 3.54 32.29 -10.88
N LEU A 356 3.83 33.57 -11.19
CA LEU A 356 5.08 33.94 -11.87
C LEU A 356 6.30 33.71 -10.97
N GLU A 357 6.19 33.97 -9.68
CA GLU A 357 7.22 33.66 -8.69
C GLU A 357 7.44 32.14 -8.58
N ALA A 358 6.37 31.34 -8.53
CA ALA A 358 6.45 29.89 -8.51
C ALA A 358 7.11 29.33 -9.78
N VAL A 359 6.71 29.79 -10.97
CA VAL A 359 7.33 29.41 -12.25
C VAL A 359 8.80 29.81 -12.29
N ASN A 360 9.17 30.99 -11.79
CA ASN A 360 10.57 31.41 -11.69
C ASN A 360 11.39 30.54 -10.74
N GLN A 361 10.83 30.15 -9.59
CA GLN A 361 11.47 29.25 -8.65
C GLN A 361 11.68 27.86 -9.28
N GLN A 362 10.67 27.33 -9.97
CA GLN A 362 10.74 26.05 -10.67
C GLN A 362 11.74 26.08 -11.83
N LEU A 363 11.80 27.17 -12.61
CA LEU A 363 12.79 27.38 -13.67
C LEU A 363 14.21 27.43 -13.10
N THR A 364 14.41 28.14 -11.99
CA THR A 364 15.70 28.24 -11.31
C THR A 364 16.14 26.88 -10.77
N TRP A 365 15.22 26.12 -10.17
CA TRP A 365 15.49 24.79 -9.65
C TRP A 365 15.83 23.81 -10.78
N SER A 366 15.03 23.76 -11.84
CA SER A 366 15.24 22.88 -13.00
C SER A 366 16.57 23.19 -13.72
N SER A 367 16.90 24.49 -13.86
CA SER A 367 18.18 24.91 -14.44
C SER A 367 19.37 24.56 -13.54
N ARG A 368 19.21 24.62 -12.22
CA ARG A 368 20.25 24.20 -11.26
C ARG A 368 20.41 22.69 -11.18
N GLN A 369 19.37 21.91 -11.45
CA GLN A 369 19.41 20.44 -11.43
C GLN A 369 20.11 19.84 -12.65
N MET A 370 20.12 20.56 -13.79
CA MET A 370 20.74 20.07 -15.03
C MET A 370 22.22 19.71 -14.85
N VAL A 371 23.02 20.60 -14.24
CA VAL A 371 24.48 20.40 -14.12
C VAL A 371 24.83 19.25 -13.16
N PRO A 372 24.25 19.18 -11.94
CA PRO A 372 24.46 18.04 -11.05
C PRO A 372 23.99 16.71 -11.61
N LEU A 373 22.84 16.65 -12.31
CA LEU A 373 22.36 15.42 -12.92
C LEU A 373 23.28 14.93 -14.03
N MET A 374 23.79 15.84 -14.87
CA MET A 374 24.80 15.48 -15.88
C MET A 374 26.07 14.94 -15.22
N ASN A 375 26.58 15.63 -14.19
CA ASN A 375 27.77 15.18 -13.46
C ASN A 375 27.54 13.82 -12.77
N PHE A 376 26.35 13.59 -12.21
CA PHE A 376 25.98 12.33 -11.57
C PHE A 376 25.88 11.19 -12.59
N MET A 377 25.29 11.43 -13.77
CA MET A 377 25.28 10.44 -14.85
C MET A 377 26.70 10.09 -15.33
N ASP A 378 27.59 11.07 -15.40
CA ASP A 378 29.00 10.82 -15.76
C ASP A 378 29.76 10.08 -14.65
N GLN A 379 29.44 10.31 -13.38
CA GLN A 379 29.98 9.54 -12.25
C GLN A 379 29.50 8.09 -12.27
N LEU A 380 28.19 7.86 -12.47
CA LEU A 380 27.63 6.50 -12.60
C LEU A 380 28.26 5.74 -13.77
N ARG A 381 28.58 6.41 -14.89
CA ARG A 381 29.32 5.80 -16.00
C ARG A 381 30.70 5.32 -15.56
N MET A 382 31.45 6.16 -14.85
CA MET A 382 32.77 5.79 -14.34
C MET A 382 32.69 4.63 -13.34
N GLU A 383 31.64 4.57 -12.53
CA GLU A 383 31.40 3.48 -11.57
C GLU A 383 31.03 2.17 -12.27
N VAL A 384 30.12 2.19 -13.25
CA VAL A 384 29.76 1.00 -14.03
C VAL A 384 30.98 0.46 -14.80
N VAL A 385 31.80 1.34 -15.38
CA VAL A 385 33.05 0.92 -16.03
C VAL A 385 34.01 0.29 -15.02
N ARG A 386 34.13 0.86 -13.82
CA ARG A 386 34.96 0.32 -12.74
C ARG A 386 34.48 -1.06 -12.30
N GLU A 387 33.19 -1.22 -12.04
CA GLU A 387 32.59 -2.51 -11.66
C GLU A 387 32.75 -3.57 -12.76
N GLN A 388 32.64 -3.18 -14.04
CA GLN A 388 32.89 -4.09 -15.15
C GLN A 388 34.35 -4.54 -15.18
N MET A 389 35.30 -3.61 -14.97
CA MET A 389 36.72 -3.96 -14.90
C MET A 389 37.02 -4.88 -13.72
N GLU A 390 36.45 -4.61 -12.55
CA GLU A 390 36.57 -5.47 -11.36
C GLU A 390 35.97 -6.86 -11.61
N GLY A 391 34.77 -6.92 -12.20
CA GLY A 391 34.12 -8.17 -12.57
C GLY A 391 34.94 -8.99 -13.59
N ASP A 392 35.56 -8.32 -14.56
CA ASP A 392 36.44 -8.98 -15.54
C ASP A 392 37.75 -9.46 -14.90
N LEU A 393 38.31 -8.74 -13.94
CA LEU A 393 39.46 -9.20 -13.15
C LEU A 393 39.11 -10.47 -12.37
N VAL A 394 37.99 -10.48 -11.64
CA VAL A 394 37.51 -11.64 -10.89
C VAL A 394 37.24 -12.84 -11.81
N ARG A 395 36.62 -12.62 -12.97
CA ARG A 395 36.41 -13.70 -13.96
C ARG A 395 37.74 -14.26 -14.47
N ARG A 396 38.72 -13.41 -14.78
CA ARG A 396 40.04 -13.86 -15.23
C ARG A 396 40.75 -14.68 -14.16
N GLU A 397 40.69 -14.24 -12.89
CA GLU A 397 41.25 -14.99 -11.77
C GLU A 397 40.58 -16.35 -11.58
N LEU A 398 39.25 -16.42 -11.69
CA LEU A 398 38.49 -17.66 -11.55
C LEU A 398 38.79 -18.63 -12.72
N VAL A 399 38.87 -18.11 -13.95
CA VAL A 399 39.30 -18.91 -15.11
C VAL A 399 40.72 -19.42 -14.91
N ALA A 400 41.66 -18.58 -14.47
CA ALA A 400 43.04 -19.00 -14.21
C ALA A 400 43.14 -20.01 -13.05
N ALA A 401 42.32 -19.88 -12.00
CA ALA A 401 42.25 -20.84 -10.91
C ALA A 401 41.69 -22.19 -11.37
N SER A 402 40.59 -22.19 -12.13
CA SER A 402 40.01 -23.42 -12.68
C SER A 402 40.97 -24.12 -13.65
N ALA A 403 41.66 -23.37 -14.52
CA ALA A 403 42.67 -23.92 -15.43
C ALA A 403 43.82 -24.61 -14.66
N ARG A 404 44.28 -24.02 -13.55
CA ARG A 404 45.29 -24.63 -12.67
C ARG A 404 44.79 -25.93 -12.03
N GLN A 405 43.53 -25.96 -11.57
CA GLN A 405 42.93 -27.17 -11.01
C GLN A 405 42.80 -28.28 -12.06
N PHE A 406 42.34 -27.96 -13.27
CA PHE A 406 42.26 -28.93 -14.37
C PHE A 406 43.63 -29.46 -14.79
N ALA A 407 44.66 -28.60 -14.83
CA ALA A 407 46.03 -29.03 -15.12
C ALA A 407 46.52 -30.04 -14.06
N ALA A 408 46.32 -29.75 -12.77
CA ALA A 408 46.69 -30.65 -11.68
C ALA A 408 45.94 -32.00 -11.74
N LEU A 409 44.63 -31.99 -12.01
CA LEU A 409 43.86 -33.23 -12.19
C LEU A 409 44.35 -34.04 -13.40
N THR A 410 44.68 -33.36 -14.50
CA THR A 410 45.20 -34.03 -15.70
C THR A 410 46.55 -34.70 -15.43
N GLU A 411 47.41 -34.05 -14.64
CA GLU A 411 48.70 -34.61 -14.22
C GLU A 411 48.51 -35.82 -13.29
N GLN A 412 47.59 -35.74 -12.32
CA GLN A 412 47.25 -36.88 -11.47
C GLN A 412 46.72 -38.08 -12.27
N LEU A 413 45.83 -37.85 -13.24
CA LEU A 413 45.33 -38.92 -14.11
C LEU A 413 46.43 -39.55 -14.96
N ARG A 414 47.42 -38.76 -15.41
CA ARG A 414 48.59 -39.29 -16.12
C ARG A 414 49.44 -40.17 -15.22
N LEU A 415 49.68 -39.75 -13.97
CA LEU A 415 50.43 -40.54 -12.99
C LEU A 415 49.71 -41.85 -12.63
N GLN A 416 48.39 -41.80 -12.40
CA GLN A 416 47.58 -42.99 -12.15
C GLN A 416 47.64 -43.97 -13.33
N ARG A 417 47.49 -43.46 -14.56
CA ARG A 417 47.59 -44.31 -15.76
C ARG A 417 48.97 -44.94 -15.91
N ALA A 418 50.04 -44.23 -15.55
CA ALA A 418 51.39 -44.79 -15.56
C ALA A 418 51.54 -45.92 -14.51
N GLN A 419 51.00 -45.74 -13.31
CA GLN A 419 50.97 -46.77 -12.27
C GLN A 419 50.14 -47.99 -12.67
N GLU A 420 48.97 -47.79 -13.29
CA GLU A 420 48.14 -48.89 -13.81
C GLU A 420 48.89 -49.73 -14.86
N LEU A 421 49.59 -49.06 -15.79
CA LEU A 421 50.41 -49.74 -16.80
C LEU A 421 51.57 -50.53 -16.16
N GLU A 422 52.22 -49.97 -15.13
CA GLU A 422 53.28 -50.65 -14.39
C GLU A 422 52.77 -51.90 -13.66
N ILE A 423 51.59 -51.81 -13.02
CA ILE A 423 50.95 -52.95 -12.36
C ILE A 423 50.57 -54.03 -13.38
N LEU A 424 49.98 -53.64 -14.52
CA LEU A 424 49.63 -54.59 -15.59
C LEU A 424 50.88 -55.28 -16.15
N GLN A 425 52.00 -54.57 -16.27
CA GLN A 425 53.27 -55.17 -16.68
C GLN A 425 53.77 -56.19 -15.66
N ARG A 426 53.75 -55.86 -14.36
CA ARG A 426 54.11 -56.80 -13.29
C ARG A 426 53.24 -58.06 -13.27
N LEU A 427 51.93 -57.91 -13.46
CA LEU A 427 51.01 -59.05 -13.54
C LEU A 427 51.34 -59.96 -14.73
N ARG A 428 51.65 -59.35 -15.88
CA ARG A 428 52.06 -60.10 -17.08
C ARG A 428 53.37 -60.86 -16.85
N ASP A 429 54.33 -60.25 -16.16
CA ASP A 429 55.61 -60.89 -15.87
C ASP A 429 55.42 -62.10 -14.94
N LEU A 430 54.62 -61.96 -13.86
CA LEU A 430 54.23 -63.07 -12.98
C LEU A 430 53.49 -64.20 -13.72
N GLU A 431 52.60 -63.86 -14.66
CA GLU A 431 51.94 -64.87 -15.50
C GLU A 431 52.92 -65.62 -16.41
N ASN A 432 53.95 -64.94 -16.91
CA ASN A 432 54.98 -65.59 -17.73
C ASN A 432 55.87 -66.48 -16.88
N GLU A 433 56.29 -66.03 -15.70
CA GLU A 433 57.03 -66.85 -14.73
C GLU A 433 56.26 -68.12 -14.37
N ALA A 434 54.97 -68.03 -14.07
CA ALA A 434 54.13 -69.19 -13.78
C ALA A 434 53.99 -70.14 -15.00
N LYS A 435 53.97 -69.61 -16.22
CA LYS A 435 53.98 -70.43 -17.45
C LYS A 435 55.32 -71.13 -17.64
N ASP A 436 56.42 -70.45 -17.41
CA ASP A 436 57.77 -71.00 -17.52
C ASP A 436 58.00 -72.10 -16.48
N GLU A 437 57.52 -71.92 -15.25
CA GLU A 437 57.52 -72.97 -14.21
C GLU A 437 56.74 -74.20 -14.66
N ARG A 438 55.55 -74.00 -15.25
CA ARG A 438 54.71 -75.10 -15.76
C ARG A 438 55.38 -75.83 -16.92
N ILE A 439 56.04 -75.10 -17.83
CA ILE A 439 56.84 -75.69 -18.91
C ILE A 439 57.98 -76.51 -18.31
N ALA A 440 58.71 -75.98 -17.33
CA ALA A 440 59.82 -76.69 -16.68
C ALA A 440 59.37 -77.95 -15.90
N VAL A 441 58.14 -77.98 -15.37
CA VAL A 441 57.54 -79.20 -14.80
C VAL A 441 57.25 -80.21 -15.90
N LEU A 442 56.59 -79.79 -16.98
CA LEU A 442 56.27 -80.68 -18.11
C LEU A 442 57.54 -81.24 -18.77
N GLU A 443 58.60 -80.44 -18.92
CA GLU A 443 59.89 -80.89 -19.46
C GLU A 443 60.53 -81.96 -18.57
N ARG A 444 60.42 -81.84 -17.24
CA ARG A 444 60.86 -82.87 -16.30
C ARG A 444 60.03 -84.15 -16.42
N GLU A 445 58.70 -84.02 -16.45
CA GLU A 445 57.81 -85.18 -16.63
C GLU A 445 58.07 -85.92 -17.94
N ILE A 446 58.30 -85.20 -19.04
CA ILE A 446 58.69 -85.76 -20.35
C ILE A 446 60.08 -86.44 -20.29
N ALA A 447 61.04 -85.86 -19.55
CA ALA A 447 62.36 -86.44 -19.38
C ALA A 447 62.32 -87.74 -18.56
N GLU A 448 61.44 -87.80 -17.56
CA GLU A 448 61.24 -88.94 -16.66
C GLU A 448 60.25 -89.99 -17.21
N ASP A 449 59.55 -89.69 -18.31
CA ASP A 449 58.60 -90.62 -18.93
C ASP A 449 59.31 -91.87 -19.48
N LYS A 450 58.99 -93.02 -18.88
CA LYS A 450 59.53 -94.33 -19.22
C LYS A 450 59.21 -94.73 -20.65
N HIS A 451 58.06 -94.32 -21.21
CA HIS A 451 57.70 -94.62 -22.59
C HIS A 451 58.58 -93.86 -23.58
N ILE A 452 58.88 -92.59 -23.29
CA ILE A 452 59.80 -91.78 -24.10
C ILE A 452 61.23 -92.34 -23.99
N HIS A 453 61.65 -92.77 -22.79
CA HIS A 453 62.95 -93.41 -22.62
C HIS A 453 63.06 -94.73 -23.40
N ALA A 454 62.00 -95.55 -23.38
CA ALA A 454 61.93 -96.78 -24.17
C ALA A 454 61.94 -96.51 -25.69
N LEU A 455 61.22 -95.48 -26.16
CA LEU A 455 61.25 -95.06 -27.56
C LEU A 455 62.65 -94.58 -27.99
N LYS A 456 63.32 -93.77 -27.15
CA LYS A 456 64.71 -93.37 -27.38
C LYS A 456 65.65 -94.59 -27.44
N GLY A 457 65.47 -95.56 -26.54
CA GLY A 457 66.20 -96.83 -26.57
C GLY A 457 65.99 -97.61 -27.87
N MET A 458 64.74 -97.77 -28.32
CA MET A 458 64.43 -98.44 -29.58
C MET A 458 65.02 -97.73 -30.80
N ILE A 459 65.05 -96.39 -30.81
CA ILE A 459 65.70 -95.62 -31.88
C ILE A 459 67.20 -95.91 -31.90
N VAL A 460 67.87 -95.87 -30.75
CA VAL A 460 69.30 -96.21 -30.64
C VAL A 460 69.57 -97.64 -31.08
N ASP A 461 68.70 -98.59 -30.72
CA ASP A 461 68.81 -99.99 -31.16
C ASP A 461 68.62 -100.13 -32.68
N LEU A 462 67.64 -99.45 -33.26
CA LEU A 462 67.43 -99.41 -34.71
C LEU A 462 68.64 -98.80 -35.42
N GLU A 463 69.18 -97.69 -34.92
CA GLU A 463 70.40 -97.06 -35.47
C GLU A 463 71.61 -97.99 -35.37
N CYS A 464 71.80 -98.69 -34.24
CA CYS A 464 72.84 -99.71 -34.08
C CYS A 464 72.68 -100.87 -35.07
N ASN A 465 71.46 -101.38 -35.23
CA ASN A 465 71.16 -102.45 -36.17
C ASN A 465 71.38 -102.03 -37.62
N LEU A 466 71.05 -100.78 -37.97
CA LEU A 466 71.29 -100.20 -39.30
C LEU A 466 72.80 -100.06 -39.58
N ARG A 467 73.59 -99.61 -38.60
CA ARG A 467 75.07 -99.57 -38.71
C ARG A 467 75.66 -100.97 -38.93
N ARG A 468 75.20 -101.98 -38.17
CA ARG A 468 75.64 -103.39 -38.35
C ARG A 468 75.26 -103.96 -39.72
N ALA A 469 74.10 -103.60 -40.25
CA ALA A 469 73.65 -104.02 -41.58
C ALA A 469 74.51 -103.38 -42.70
N LEU A 470 74.92 -102.12 -42.52
CA LEU A 470 75.81 -101.42 -43.44
C LEU A 470 77.24 -101.97 -43.43
N ASP A 471 77.76 -102.39 -42.28
CA ASP A 471 79.11 -102.98 -42.20
C ASP A 471 79.23 -104.39 -42.80
N ARG A 472 78.13 -105.17 -42.87
CA ARG A 472 78.11 -106.49 -43.54
C ARG A 472 78.21 -106.43 -45.08
N ARG A 473 78.13 -105.25 -45.70
CA ARG A 473 78.16 -105.07 -47.17
C ARG A 473 79.53 -104.65 -47.75
N LYS A 474 80.63 -104.76 -46.99
CA LYS A 474 81.99 -104.43 -47.50
C LYS A 474 82.72 -105.66 -48.05
N THR A 475 82.53 -105.97 -49.34
CA THR A 475 83.51 -106.65 -50.23
C THR A 475 82.97 -106.72 -51.66
N ARG A 476 83.12 -105.65 -52.43
CA ARG A 476 83.56 -105.73 -53.83
C ARG A 476 84.01 -104.35 -54.33
N SER A 477 85.22 -104.37 -54.82
CA SER A 477 86.12 -103.30 -55.21
C SER A 477 85.84 -102.80 -56.64
N PHE A 478 86.12 -101.50 -56.86
CA PHE A 478 86.42 -100.83 -58.14
C PHE A 478 85.22 -100.67 -59.11
N VAL A 479 84.93 -99.51 -59.71
CA VAL A 479 85.78 -98.56 -60.46
C VAL A 479 85.18 -97.14 -60.41
N VAL A 480 86.03 -96.12 -60.30
CA VAL A 480 85.80 -94.67 -60.54
C VAL A 480 87.12 -94.13 -61.14
N PRO A 481 87.19 -93.04 -61.97
CA PRO A 481 86.15 -92.16 -62.53
C PRO A 481 86.25 -91.98 -64.06
N GLY A 482 85.15 -91.56 -64.69
CA GLY A 482 85.26 -90.95 -66.01
C GLY A 482 83.91 -90.66 -66.67
N ASN A 483 83.58 -89.36 -66.73
CA ASN A 483 82.53 -88.75 -67.54
C ASN A 483 81.08 -89.04 -67.12
N GLY A 484 80.34 -87.95 -66.87
CA GLY A 484 78.93 -87.98 -66.50
C GLY A 484 78.09 -88.75 -67.51
N PRO A 485 77.11 -89.56 -67.05
CA PRO A 485 76.31 -90.37 -67.94
C PRO A 485 75.38 -89.46 -68.76
N LYS A 486 75.62 -89.41 -70.07
CA LYS A 486 74.64 -88.90 -71.04
C LYS A 486 73.52 -89.94 -71.19
N CYS A 487 72.27 -89.49 -71.16
CA CYS A 487 71.12 -90.37 -71.34
C CYS A 487 71.17 -91.05 -72.72
N VAL A 488 71.24 -92.38 -72.73
CA VAL A 488 71.44 -93.24 -73.91
C VAL A 488 70.28 -93.16 -74.93
N SER A 489 69.14 -92.55 -74.58
CA SER A 489 67.97 -92.45 -75.45
C SER A 489 67.61 -91.04 -75.93
N CYS A 490 68.28 -89.97 -75.46
CA CYS A 490 67.93 -88.62 -75.90
C CYS A 490 69.06 -87.57 -75.94
N GLY A 491 70.31 -87.94 -75.62
CA GLY A 491 71.49 -87.09 -75.88
C GLY A 491 71.55 -85.74 -75.14
N ARG A 492 70.61 -85.45 -74.23
CA ARG A 492 70.61 -84.22 -73.41
C ARG A 492 71.34 -84.43 -72.09
N GLU A 493 72.20 -83.48 -71.74
CA GLU A 493 72.88 -83.40 -70.45
C GLU A 493 71.86 -83.09 -69.35
N THR A 494 71.78 -83.97 -68.34
CA THR A 494 70.94 -83.74 -67.16
C THR A 494 71.68 -82.85 -66.17
N THR A 495 71.32 -81.57 -66.13
CA THR A 495 71.68 -80.65 -65.06
C THR A 495 71.00 -81.07 -63.76
N ILE A 496 71.80 -81.49 -62.77
CA ILE A 496 71.32 -81.79 -61.42
C ILE A 496 70.95 -80.46 -60.76
N ARG A 497 69.65 -80.22 -60.59
CA ARG A 497 69.12 -79.18 -59.69
C ARG A 497 69.44 -79.59 -58.25
N ALA A 498 70.37 -78.87 -57.63
CA ALA A 498 70.57 -78.89 -56.19
C ALA A 498 69.25 -78.46 -55.50
N TRP A 499 68.73 -79.32 -54.63
CA TRP A 499 67.67 -78.96 -53.70
C TRP A 499 68.24 -77.96 -52.70
N LYS A 500 67.82 -76.70 -52.81
CA LYS A 500 68.04 -75.71 -51.76
C LYS A 500 67.25 -76.15 -50.52
N LEU A 501 67.95 -76.14 -49.39
CA LEU A 501 67.41 -76.33 -48.05
C LEU A 501 66.24 -75.36 -47.77
N PRO A 502 65.27 -75.74 -46.90
CA PRO A 502 64.23 -74.83 -46.42
C PRO A 502 64.82 -73.74 -45.52
N PRO A 503 64.19 -72.56 -45.44
CA PRO A 503 64.75 -71.40 -44.75
C PRO A 503 64.64 -71.50 -43.22
N ASP A 504 65.63 -70.89 -42.56
CA ASP A 504 65.76 -70.69 -41.13
C ASP A 504 64.48 -70.12 -40.49
N LEU A 505 63.94 -70.87 -39.53
CA LEU A 505 63.02 -70.37 -38.51
C LEU A 505 63.80 -70.10 -37.23
N THR A 506 64.42 -68.93 -37.14
CA THR A 506 64.80 -68.30 -35.88
C THR A 506 64.34 -66.85 -35.87
N ARG A 507 63.27 -66.63 -35.09
CA ARG A 507 62.91 -65.42 -34.32
C ARG A 507 63.70 -64.13 -34.65
N SER A 508 62.96 -63.14 -35.13
CA SER A 508 62.90 -61.82 -34.48
C SER A 508 61.49 -61.23 -34.68
N ALA A 509 60.68 -61.35 -33.63
CA ALA A 509 59.42 -60.63 -33.50
C ALA A 509 59.73 -59.30 -32.79
N SER A 510 59.96 -58.26 -33.59
CA SER A 510 59.90 -56.87 -33.17
C SER A 510 59.77 -56.02 -34.43
N GLU A 511 58.82 -55.09 -34.39
CA GLU A 511 58.45 -54.11 -35.42
C GLU A 511 57.40 -54.57 -36.44
N ALA A 512 56.13 -54.38 -36.04
CA ALA A 512 55.06 -54.04 -36.97
C ALA A 512 54.46 -52.69 -36.54
N PRO A 513 54.28 -51.72 -37.46
CA PRO A 513 53.55 -50.49 -37.17
C PRO A 513 52.05 -50.77 -37.22
N SER A 514 51.37 -50.55 -36.10
CA SER A 514 49.91 -50.61 -36.00
C SER A 514 49.28 -49.33 -36.57
N GLN A 515 49.03 -49.32 -37.87
CA GLN A 515 47.95 -48.54 -38.48
C GLN A 515 46.73 -49.47 -38.62
N VAL A 516 45.83 -49.39 -37.65
CA VAL A 516 44.44 -49.82 -37.80
C VAL A 516 43.58 -48.72 -37.22
N ASP A 517 42.89 -48.02 -38.12
CA ASP A 517 41.74 -47.18 -37.86
C ASP A 517 40.69 -47.99 -37.07
N PHE A 518 40.57 -47.68 -35.77
CA PHE A 518 39.37 -47.99 -35.01
C PHE A 518 38.46 -46.77 -35.06
N SER A 519 37.56 -46.81 -36.05
CA SER A 519 36.34 -45.99 -36.09
C SER A 519 35.47 -46.38 -34.88
N LEU A 520 35.62 -45.66 -33.78
CA LEU A 520 34.68 -45.77 -32.65
C LEU A 520 33.49 -44.86 -32.93
N ASP A 521 32.45 -45.49 -33.46
CA ASP A 521 31.08 -44.99 -33.45
C ASP A 521 30.67 -44.75 -31.98
N ARG A 522 30.89 -43.52 -31.50
CA ARG A 522 30.27 -43.03 -30.26
C ARG A 522 28.85 -42.60 -30.60
N SER A 523 27.92 -43.56 -30.55
CA SER A 523 26.56 -43.24 -30.16
C SER A 523 26.58 -42.47 -28.82
N PRO A 524 25.81 -41.39 -28.68
CA PRO A 524 25.74 -40.65 -27.44
C PRO A 524 25.04 -41.53 -26.39
N LEU A 525 25.75 -41.79 -25.28
CA LEU A 525 25.13 -42.20 -24.02
C LEU A 525 24.02 -41.18 -23.71
N ALA A 526 22.78 -41.64 -23.81
CA ALA A 526 21.63 -40.95 -23.29
C ALA A 526 21.86 -40.72 -21.79
N LEU A 527 22.03 -39.45 -21.41
CA LEU A 527 21.87 -39.02 -20.03
C LEU A 527 20.50 -39.49 -19.52
N PRO A 528 20.41 -40.07 -18.30
CA PRO A 528 19.12 -40.31 -17.69
C PRO A 528 18.39 -38.97 -17.57
N LYS A 529 17.13 -38.95 -18.01
CA LYS A 529 16.22 -37.83 -17.83
C LYS A 529 16.26 -37.39 -16.35
N PRO A 530 16.36 -36.09 -16.04
CA PRO A 530 16.10 -35.65 -14.69
C PRO A 530 14.66 -36.04 -14.36
N GLU A 531 14.49 -36.89 -13.35
CA GLU A 531 13.20 -37.07 -12.71
C GLU A 531 12.67 -35.69 -12.35
N ARG A 532 11.46 -35.42 -12.86
CA ARG A 532 10.71 -34.22 -12.52
C ARG A 532 10.45 -34.26 -11.02
N THR A 533 11.19 -33.48 -10.25
CA THR A 533 10.69 -33.01 -8.97
C THR A 533 9.37 -32.27 -9.24
N PRO A 534 8.29 -32.55 -8.50
CA PRO A 534 7.06 -31.80 -8.67
C PRO A 534 7.35 -30.34 -8.31
N ARG A 535 7.19 -29.45 -9.29
CA ARG A 535 7.08 -28.01 -9.01
C ARG A 535 5.86 -27.83 -8.11
N LEU A 536 6.11 -27.52 -6.85
CA LEU A 536 5.09 -26.93 -5.98
C LEU A 536 4.58 -25.67 -6.69
N SER A 537 3.27 -25.62 -6.86
CA SER A 537 2.56 -24.50 -7.46
C SER A 537 2.69 -23.29 -6.54
N CYS A 538 2.75 -22.08 -7.11
CA CYS A 538 2.77 -20.83 -6.35
C CYS A 538 1.54 -20.67 -5.44
N SER A 539 0.47 -21.47 -5.65
CA SER A 539 -0.71 -21.51 -4.77
C SER A 539 -0.52 -22.27 -3.46
N ASP A 540 0.51 -23.13 -3.33
CA ASP A 540 0.72 -23.93 -2.12
C ASP A 540 1.57 -23.19 -1.07
N VAL A 541 2.41 -22.22 -1.48
CA VAL A 541 3.18 -21.37 -0.56
C VAL A 541 2.29 -20.31 0.10
N SER A 542 1.28 -19.79 -0.61
CA SER A 542 0.30 -18.87 -0.04
C SER A 542 -0.63 -19.55 0.98
N ARG A 543 -0.83 -20.87 0.89
CA ARG A 543 -1.66 -21.61 1.86
C ARG A 543 -0.93 -21.94 3.16
N MET A 544 0.39 -22.08 3.15
CA MET A 544 1.18 -22.27 4.38
C MET A 544 1.37 -20.97 5.18
N LEU A 545 1.47 -19.81 4.52
CA LEU A 545 1.59 -18.52 5.22
C LEU A 545 0.25 -18.01 5.79
N LEU A 546 -0.89 -18.47 5.27
CA LEU A 546 -2.23 -18.15 5.80
C LEU A 546 -2.68 -19.02 6.99
N LEU A 547 -1.94 -20.09 7.32
CA LEU A 547 -2.24 -20.94 8.48
C LEU A 547 -1.42 -20.63 9.73
N GLN A 548 -0.48 -19.66 9.66
CA GLN A 548 0.30 -19.19 10.82
C GLN A 548 -0.20 -17.87 11.43
N SER A 549 -1.18 -17.19 10.81
CA SER A 549 -1.75 -15.93 11.33
C SER A 549 -3.10 -16.08 12.06
N CYS A 550 -3.58 -17.31 12.26
CA CYS A 550 -4.87 -17.59 12.92
C CYS A 550 -4.73 -18.43 14.19
N THR A 551 -3.74 -18.13 15.04
CA THR A 551 -3.75 -18.50 16.46
C THR A 551 -3.16 -17.36 17.27
N GLY A 552 -4.03 -16.44 17.70
CA GLY A 552 -3.61 -15.27 18.47
C GLY A 552 -4.81 -14.43 18.91
N ARG A 553 -5.76 -15.05 19.62
CA ARG A 553 -6.79 -14.33 20.37
C ARG A 553 -6.77 -14.80 21.82
N ALA A 554 -6.94 -13.82 22.71
CA ALA A 554 -7.06 -13.88 24.17
C ALA A 554 -5.74 -13.91 24.95
N GLU A 555 -5.29 -12.71 25.35
CA GLU A 555 -5.04 -12.46 26.77
C GLU A 555 -5.33 -10.99 27.09
N ALA A 556 -6.28 -10.81 28.01
CA ALA A 556 -6.67 -9.53 28.56
C ALA A 556 -5.69 -9.17 29.68
N ALA A 557 -5.15 -7.95 29.65
CA ALA A 557 -4.49 -7.36 30.81
C ALA A 557 -4.93 -5.91 30.95
N SER A 558 -5.75 -5.69 31.98
CA SER A 558 -6.08 -4.40 32.55
C SER A 558 -4.77 -3.66 32.91
N LEU A 559 -4.57 -2.46 32.38
CA LEU A 559 -3.54 -1.55 32.89
C LEU A 559 -4.22 -0.29 33.42
N GLN A 560 -4.25 -0.26 34.74
CA GLN A 560 -4.55 0.89 35.57
C GLN A 560 -3.62 2.07 35.22
N CYS A 561 -4.23 3.24 35.14
CA CYS A 561 -3.55 4.53 35.06
C CYS A 561 -2.92 4.89 36.43
N PRO A 562 -1.61 5.18 36.53
CA PRO A 562 -1.07 5.79 37.73
C PRO A 562 -1.10 7.31 37.62
N LYS A 563 -1.68 7.90 38.66
CA LYS A 563 -1.69 9.32 38.99
C LYS A 563 -0.28 9.94 38.96
N GLY A 564 -0.21 11.15 38.43
CA GLY A 564 0.45 12.29 39.06
C GLY A 564 1.98 12.31 39.13
N ARG A 565 2.59 13.25 38.39
CA ARG A 565 3.70 14.07 38.90
C ARG A 565 3.64 15.46 38.29
N ARG A 566 3.33 16.44 39.14
CA ARG A 566 3.75 17.83 38.99
C ARG A 566 5.28 17.86 39.00
N ILE A 567 5.87 18.63 38.10
CA ILE A 567 7.20 19.21 38.28
C ILE A 567 7.04 20.70 37.98
N GLU A 568 7.58 21.49 38.91
CA GLU A 568 7.73 22.94 38.88
C GLU A 568 8.61 23.43 37.72
#